data_AF-A0A8T6QIW8-F1
#
_entry.id   AF-A0A8T6QIW8-F1
#
_cell.length_a   1.000
_cell.length_b   1.000
_cell.length_c   1.000
_cell.angle_alpha   90.00
_cell.angle_beta   90.00
_cell.angle_gamma   90.00
#
_symmetry.space_group_name_H-M   'P 1'
#
loop_
_entity.id
_entity.type
_entity.pdbx_description
1 polymer ?
#
loop_
_entity_poly.entity_id
_entity_poly.type
_entity_poly.pdbx_seq_one_letter_code
_entity_poly.pdbx_strand_id
1 'polypeptide(L)'
;VYNGTLGIMSLMAPFFIGMALAEERKVDALAAGLLSVAAFMTVTPYSVGEAYAVGANWLGGANIISGIIIGLVVAEMFTFIVRRNWVIKLPDSVPASVSRSFSALIPGFIILSVMGIIAWALNTWGTNFHQIIMDTISTPLASLGSVVGWA
;
A
#
# COMPACT_ATOMS: atom_id res chain seq x y z
N VAL A 1 -15.59 -10.98 14.97
CA VAL A 1 -14.44 -10.26 15.57
C VAL A 1 -13.16 -10.53 14.80
N TYR A 2 -12.65 -11.78 14.73
CA TYR A 2 -11.40 -12.13 14.03
C TYR A 2 -11.28 -11.54 12.60
N ASN A 3 -12.28 -11.76 11.73
CA ASN A 3 -12.24 -11.24 10.36
C ASN A 3 -12.23 -9.70 10.27
N GLY A 4 -12.74 -9.01 11.29
CA GLY A 4 -12.73 -7.54 11.35
C GLY A 4 -11.47 -6.96 12.00
N THR A 5 -10.54 -7.79 12.47
CA THR A 5 -9.28 -7.36 13.08
C THR A 5 -8.09 -8.04 12.41
N LEU A 6 -7.83 -9.30 12.74
CA LEU A 6 -6.70 -10.07 12.21
C LEU A 6 -6.86 -10.42 10.71
N GLY A 7 -8.12 -10.58 10.26
CA GLY A 7 -8.44 -10.89 8.86
C GLY A 7 -8.19 -9.76 7.86
N ILE A 8 -7.96 -8.53 8.34
CA ILE A 8 -7.67 -7.34 7.51
C ILE A 8 -6.34 -6.67 7.90
N MET A 9 -5.50 -7.35 8.67
CA MET A 9 -4.28 -6.78 9.24
C MET A 9 -3.32 -6.26 8.16
N SER A 10 -3.14 -6.97 7.04
CA SER A 10 -2.26 -6.53 5.96
C SER A 10 -2.83 -5.34 5.18
N LEU A 11 -4.15 -5.12 5.22
CA LEU A 11 -4.81 -3.93 4.67
C LEU A 11 -4.62 -2.71 5.58
N MET A 12 -4.62 -2.92 6.90
CA MET A 12 -4.41 -1.85 7.89
C MET A 12 -2.95 -1.41 7.98
N ALA A 13 -2.00 -2.34 7.83
CA ALA A 13 -0.56 -2.06 7.89
C ALA A 13 -0.09 -0.91 6.95
N PRO A 14 -0.37 -0.90 5.64
CA PRO A 14 0.09 0.15 4.73
C PRO A 14 -0.47 1.52 5.11
N PHE A 15 -1.70 1.58 5.65
CA PHE A 15 -2.29 2.83 6.11
C PHE A 15 -1.46 3.48 7.22
N PHE A 16 -1.22 2.74 8.31
CA PHE A 16 -0.53 3.27 9.48
C PHE A 16 0.94 3.56 9.18
N ILE A 17 1.59 2.70 8.39
CA ILE A 17 3.00 2.86 8.04
C ILE A 17 3.20 4.03 7.08
N GLY A 18 2.35 4.12 6.05
CA GLY A 18 2.40 5.23 5.12
C GLY A 18 2.08 6.56 5.80
N MET A 19 1.11 6.57 6.72
CA MET A 19 0.77 7.74 7.53
C MET A 19 1.93 8.15 8.44
N ALA A 20 2.50 7.21 9.20
CA ALA A 20 3.59 7.50 10.14
C ALA A 20 4.84 8.03 9.42
N LEU A 21 5.22 7.43 8.28
CA LEU A 21 6.36 7.91 7.50
C LEU A 21 6.08 9.29 6.89
N ALA A 22 4.89 9.53 6.34
CA ALA A 22 4.53 10.83 5.79
C ALA A 22 4.50 11.94 6.86
N GLU A 23 4.06 11.62 8.08
CA GLU A 23 4.12 12.53 9.23
C GLU A 23 5.56 12.89 9.58
N GLU A 24 6.45 11.90 9.68
CA GLU A 24 7.90 12.11 9.87
C GLU A 24 8.48 13.00 8.75
N ARG A 25 8.04 12.79 7.51
CA ARG A 25 8.48 13.56 6.33
C ARG A 25 7.84 14.95 6.22
N LYS A 26 6.93 15.32 7.13
CA LYS A 26 6.20 16.59 7.20
C LYS A 26 5.36 16.87 5.95
N VAL A 27 4.72 15.84 5.40
CA VAL A 27 3.75 15.95 4.30
C VAL A 27 2.37 15.47 4.75
N ASP A 28 1.35 15.50 3.89
CA ASP A 28 -0.01 15.09 4.25
C ASP A 28 -0.08 13.59 4.58
N ALA A 29 -0.12 13.28 5.88
CA ALA A 29 -0.08 11.92 6.40
C ALA A 29 -1.35 11.11 6.08
N LEU A 30 -2.51 11.77 6.10
CA LEU A 30 -3.78 11.10 5.80
C LEU A 30 -3.85 10.73 4.31
N ALA A 31 -3.44 11.64 3.43
CA ALA A 31 -3.37 11.37 2.00
C ALA A 31 -2.42 10.21 1.68
N ALA A 32 -1.22 10.20 2.26
CA ALA A 32 -0.25 9.13 2.06
C ALA A 32 -0.74 7.77 2.60
N GLY A 33 -1.36 7.74 3.79
CA GLY A 33 -1.94 6.53 4.36
C GLY A 33 -3.08 5.96 3.50
N LEU A 34 -4.03 6.79 3.08
CA LEU A 34 -5.12 6.37 2.19
C LEU A 34 -4.62 5.90 0.82
N LEU A 35 -3.63 6.58 0.25
CA LEU A 35 -3.00 6.15 -1.00
C LEU A 35 -2.24 4.83 -0.84
N SER A 36 -1.67 4.56 0.33
CA SER A 36 -0.99 3.29 0.61
C SER A 36 -1.98 2.12 0.61
N VAL A 37 -3.18 2.32 1.15
CA VAL A 37 -4.27 1.34 1.05
C VAL A 37 -4.71 1.15 -0.39
N ALA A 38 -4.92 2.24 -1.14
CA ALA A 38 -5.32 2.15 -2.54
C ALA A 38 -4.26 1.43 -3.40
N ALA A 39 -2.98 1.70 -3.16
CA ALA A 39 -1.86 1.01 -3.81
C ALA A 39 -1.81 -0.48 -3.44
N PHE A 40 -2.05 -0.82 -2.16
CA PHE A 40 -2.16 -2.22 -1.73
C PHE A 40 -3.26 -2.95 -2.49
N MET A 41 -4.44 -2.35 -2.60
CA MET A 41 -5.55 -2.94 -3.36
C MET A 41 -5.22 -3.04 -4.85
N THR A 42 -4.51 -2.06 -5.42
CA THR A 42 -4.12 -2.04 -6.85
C THR A 42 -3.25 -3.23 -7.24
N VAL A 43 -2.36 -3.68 -6.34
CA VAL A 43 -1.48 -4.84 -6.60
C VAL A 43 -2.08 -6.17 -6.13
N THR A 44 -3.25 -6.13 -5.49
CA THR A 44 -3.95 -7.32 -4.99
C THR A 44 -4.74 -7.97 -6.14
N PRO A 45 -4.67 -9.30 -6.32
CA PRO A 45 -5.44 -9.96 -7.38
C PRO A 45 -6.93 -10.07 -7.03
N TYR A 46 -7.78 -9.81 -8.02
CA TYR A 46 -9.25 -9.87 -7.93
C TYR A 46 -9.78 -11.12 -8.64
N SER A 47 -9.48 -12.29 -8.10
CA SER A 47 -9.99 -13.56 -8.60
C SER A 47 -10.24 -14.52 -7.45
N VAL A 48 -11.50 -14.92 -7.29
CA VAL A 48 -11.92 -15.99 -6.39
C VAL A 48 -12.75 -16.97 -7.22
N GLY A 49 -12.09 -18.00 -7.75
CA GLY A 49 -12.68 -18.84 -8.79
C GLY A 49 -12.98 -18.01 -10.04
N GLU A 50 -14.23 -18.04 -10.51
CA GLU A 50 -14.69 -17.24 -11.66
C GLU A 50 -15.19 -15.84 -11.28
N ALA A 51 -15.24 -15.51 -9.98
CA ALA A 51 -15.74 -14.22 -9.52
C ALA A 51 -14.63 -13.16 -9.47
N TYR A 52 -14.95 -11.95 -9.95
CA TYR A 52 -14.13 -10.76 -9.74
C TYR A 52 -14.29 -10.25 -8.30
N ALA A 53 -13.51 -10.82 -7.39
CA ALA A 53 -13.58 -10.55 -5.97
C ALA A 53 -12.18 -10.62 -5.32
N VAL A 54 -12.03 -9.96 -4.18
CA VAL A 54 -10.80 -10.02 -3.38
C VAL A 54 -10.91 -11.19 -2.41
N GLY A 55 -9.98 -12.13 -2.51
CA GLY A 55 -9.84 -13.21 -1.54
C GLY A 55 -9.42 -12.68 -0.17
N ALA A 56 -10.12 -13.08 0.89
CA ALA A 56 -9.80 -12.66 2.27
C ALA A 56 -8.38 -13.07 2.71
N ASN A 57 -7.81 -14.11 2.09
CA ASN A 57 -6.43 -14.54 2.31
C ASN A 57 -5.41 -13.43 1.99
N TRP A 58 -5.71 -12.53 1.05
CA TRP A 58 -4.81 -11.42 0.71
C TRP A 58 -4.78 -10.34 1.78
N LEU A 59 -5.87 -10.16 2.52
CA LEU A 59 -6.04 -9.10 3.53
C LEU A 59 -5.58 -9.51 4.93
N GLY A 60 -5.39 -10.82 5.15
CA GLY A 60 -4.95 -11.37 6.43
C GLY A 60 -3.46 -11.17 6.71
N GLY A 61 -3.05 -11.54 7.93
CA GLY A 61 -1.68 -11.36 8.44
C GLY A 61 -0.58 -12.02 7.59
N ALA A 62 -0.89 -13.01 6.75
CA ALA A 62 0.06 -13.62 5.82
C ALA A 62 0.75 -12.58 4.91
N ASN A 63 0.06 -11.49 4.56
CA ASN A 63 0.56 -10.47 3.65
C ASN A 63 0.98 -9.18 4.37
N ILE A 64 1.21 -9.23 5.69
CA ILE A 64 1.57 -8.04 6.48
C ILE A 64 2.87 -7.38 5.98
N ILE A 65 3.86 -8.18 5.59
CA ILE A 65 5.13 -7.68 5.04
C ILE A 65 4.90 -6.94 3.72
N SER A 66 4.02 -7.44 2.85
CA SER A 66 3.61 -6.73 1.64
C SER A 66 2.99 -5.37 1.97
N GLY A 67 2.10 -5.33 2.98
CA GLY A 67 1.51 -4.09 3.48
C GLY A 67 2.54 -3.11 4.01
N ILE A 68 3.53 -3.57 4.76
CA ILE A 68 4.64 -2.76 5.28
C ILE A 68 5.42 -2.12 4.13
N ILE A 69 5.86 -2.93 3.16
CA ILE A 69 6.67 -2.47 2.04
C ILE A 69 5.90 -1.44 1.22
N ILE A 70 4.63 -1.70 0.93
CA ILE A 70 3.78 -0.79 0.15
C ILE A 70 3.60 0.54 0.89
N GLY A 71 3.33 0.53 2.20
CA GLY A 71 3.22 1.75 3.00
C GLY A 71 4.48 2.62 2.95
N LEU A 72 5.66 1.99 3.07
CA LEU A 72 6.94 2.69 3.00
C LEU A 72 7.18 3.30 1.60
N VAL A 73 7.01 2.50 0.54
CA VAL A 73 7.24 2.94 -0.84
C VAL A 73 6.29 4.06 -1.22
N VAL A 74 5.00 3.93 -0.91
CA VAL A 74 3.99 4.93 -1.25
C VAL A 74 4.23 6.24 -0.51
N ALA A 75 4.54 6.21 0.78
CA ALA A 75 4.83 7.43 1.53
C ALA A 75 6.10 8.14 1.03
N GLU A 76 7.16 7.41 0.66
CA GLU A 76 8.37 8.01 0.10
C GLU A 76 8.12 8.58 -1.30
N MET A 77 7.38 7.87 -2.16
CA MET A 77 6.97 8.39 -3.47
C MET A 77 6.10 9.64 -3.33
N PHE A 78 5.11 9.61 -2.44
CA PHE A 78 4.24 10.75 -2.17
C PHE A 78 5.05 11.96 -1.70
N THR A 79 5.95 11.74 -0.74
CA THR A 79 6.86 12.77 -0.23
C THR A 79 7.71 13.37 -1.34
N PHE A 80 8.29 12.52 -2.21
CA PHE A 80 9.11 12.96 -3.34
C PHE A 80 8.33 13.87 -4.30
N ILE A 81 7.13 13.46 -4.70
CA ILE A 81 6.28 14.20 -5.64
C ILE A 81 5.84 15.55 -5.04
N VAL A 82 5.40 15.55 -3.78
CA VAL A 82 4.96 16.76 -3.07
C VAL A 82 6.12 17.76 -2.91
N ARG A 83 7.31 17.28 -2.50
CA ARG A 83 8.51 18.14 -2.37
C ARG A 83 8.95 18.74 -3.69
N ARG A 84 8.68 18.07 -4.81
CA ARG A 84 8.97 18.60 -6.15
C ARG A 84 7.91 19.60 -6.65
N ASN A 85 6.90 19.91 -5.83
CA ASN A 85 5.77 20.77 -6.18
C ASN A 85 4.93 20.25 -7.37
N TRP A 86 4.90 18.94 -7.60
CA TRP A 86 4.01 18.31 -8.58
C TRP A 86 2.62 18.12 -7.98
N VAL A 87 2.00 19.22 -7.59
CA VAL A 87 0.70 19.26 -6.89
C VAL A 87 -0.17 20.38 -7.45
N ILE A 88 -1.48 20.21 -7.38
CA ILE A 88 -2.43 21.26 -7.74
C ILE A 88 -2.57 22.20 -6.55
N LYS A 89 -2.08 23.44 -6.71
CA LYS A 89 -2.22 24.48 -5.67
C LYS A 89 -3.49 25.28 -5.91
N LEU A 90 -4.33 25.35 -4.90
CA LEU A 90 -5.52 26.20 -4.90
C LEU A 90 -5.24 27.52 -4.16
N PRO A 91 -5.92 28.63 -4.52
CA PRO A 91 -5.81 29.90 -3.80
C PRO A 91 -6.29 29.79 -2.35
N ASP A 92 -5.86 30.73 -1.51
CA ASP A 92 -6.21 30.79 -0.08
C ASP A 92 -7.71 30.96 0.19
N SER A 93 -8.49 31.37 -0.81
CA SER A 93 -9.95 31.46 -0.74
C SER A 93 -10.65 30.10 -0.67
N VAL A 94 -9.94 28.99 -0.93
CA VAL A 94 -10.50 27.63 -0.94
C VAL A 94 -10.29 26.95 0.42
N PRO A 95 -11.33 26.31 0.99
CA PRO A 95 -11.19 25.57 2.25
C PRO A 95 -10.05 24.55 2.25
N ALA A 96 -9.34 24.43 3.37
CA ALA A 96 -8.17 23.57 3.52
C ALA A 96 -8.45 22.09 3.17
N SER A 97 -9.65 21.58 3.48
CA SER A 97 -10.06 20.21 3.14
C SER A 97 -10.08 19.95 1.64
N VAL A 98 -10.55 20.92 0.85
CA VAL A 98 -10.60 20.81 -0.61
C VAL A 98 -9.19 20.94 -1.19
N SER A 99 -8.40 21.89 -0.70
CA SER A 99 -7.00 22.08 -1.13
C SER A 99 -6.15 20.81 -0.93
N ARG A 100 -6.31 20.11 0.20
CA ARG A 100 -5.62 18.83 0.46
C ARG A 100 -5.97 17.75 -0.55
N SER A 101 -7.27 17.54 -0.82
CA SER A 101 -7.71 16.54 -1.80
C SER A 101 -7.15 16.80 -3.20
N PHE A 102 -7.12 18.06 -3.66
CA PHE A 102 -6.55 18.42 -4.96
C PHE A 102 -5.01 18.33 -4.98
N SER A 103 -4.35 18.68 -3.88
CA SER A 103 -2.90 18.57 -3.75
C SER A 103 -2.43 17.11 -3.84
N ALA A 104 -3.25 16.16 -3.37
CA ALA A 104 -2.98 14.73 -3.45
C ALA A 104 -3.33 14.09 -4.81
N LEU A 105 -4.01 14.79 -5.72
CA LEU A 105 -4.52 14.22 -6.98
C LEU A 105 -3.39 13.75 -7.91
N ILE A 106 -2.41 14.62 -8.18
CA ILE A 106 -1.26 14.31 -9.05
C ILE A 106 -0.38 13.22 -8.40
N PRO A 107 0.01 13.33 -7.10
CA PRO A 107 0.70 12.25 -6.41
C PRO A 107 -0.04 10.92 -6.50
N GLY A 108 -1.35 10.91 -6.24
CA GLY A 108 -2.18 9.71 -6.31
C GLY A 108 -2.20 9.08 -7.69
N PHE A 109 -2.41 9.89 -8.74
CA PHE A 109 -2.39 9.41 -10.12
C PHE A 109 -1.06 8.73 -10.48
N ILE A 110 0.07 9.38 -10.17
CA ILE A 110 1.40 8.84 -10.49
C ILE A 110 1.66 7.54 -9.73
N ILE A 111 1.43 7.53 -8.42
CA ILE A 111 1.68 6.36 -7.56
C ILE A 111 0.83 5.17 -8.02
N LEU A 112 -0.48 5.38 -8.19
CA LEU A 112 -1.38 4.30 -8.61
C LEU A 112 -1.09 3.82 -10.03
N SER A 113 -0.66 4.70 -10.94
CA SER A 113 -0.22 4.29 -12.27
C SER A 113 1.03 3.41 -12.21
N VAL A 114 2.02 3.77 -11.40
CA VAL A 114 3.23 2.95 -11.21
C VAL A 114 2.87 1.60 -10.60
N MET A 115 2.05 1.58 -9.55
CA MET A 115 1.62 0.32 -8.91
C MET A 115 0.77 -0.53 -9.85
N GLY A 116 -0.07 0.08 -10.68
CA GLY A 116 -0.86 -0.60 -11.70
C GLY A 116 -0.01 -1.22 -12.81
N ILE A 117 1.03 -0.51 -13.27
CA ILE A 117 2.00 -1.05 -14.25
C ILE A 117 2.74 -2.25 -13.65
N ILE A 118 3.17 -2.15 -12.39
CA ILE A 118 3.80 -3.27 -11.67
C ILE A 118 2.83 -4.46 -11.61
N ALA A 119 1.59 -4.24 -11.16
CA ALA A 119 0.59 -5.30 -11.06
C ALA A 119 0.34 -5.98 -12.41
N TRP A 120 0.21 -5.21 -13.48
CA TRP A 120 0.02 -5.70 -14.85
C TRP A 120 1.22 -6.52 -15.34
N ALA A 121 2.45 -6.03 -15.12
CA ALA A 121 3.67 -6.73 -15.52
C ALA A 121 3.82 -8.07 -14.78
N LEU A 122 3.57 -8.07 -13.46
CA LEU A 122 3.63 -9.30 -12.65
C LEU A 122 2.56 -10.32 -13.06
N ASN A 123 1.35 -9.85 -13.34
CA ASN A 123 0.27 -10.70 -13.82
C ASN A 123 0.63 -11.38 -15.15
N THR A 124 1.33 -10.67 -16.05
CA THR A 124 1.83 -11.23 -17.33
C THR A 124 2.83 -12.36 -17.11
N TRP A 125 3.58 -12.35 -16.00
CA TRP A 125 4.48 -13.44 -15.59
C TRP A 125 3.80 -14.52 -14.74
N GLY A 126 2.48 -14.47 -14.59
CA GLY A 126 1.71 -15.45 -13.82
C GLY A 126 1.88 -15.32 -12.30
N THR A 127 2.32 -14.16 -11.81
CA THR A 127 2.51 -13.88 -10.39
C THR A 127 1.82 -12.59 -9.96
N ASN A 128 1.93 -12.24 -8.68
CA ASN A 128 1.44 -10.98 -8.12
C ASN A 128 2.41 -10.48 -7.05
N PHE A 129 2.27 -9.22 -6.66
CA PHE A 129 3.17 -8.57 -5.71
C PHE A 129 3.26 -9.33 -4.40
N HIS A 130 2.11 -9.71 -3.83
CA HIS A 130 2.05 -10.40 -2.54
C HIS A 130 2.75 -11.75 -2.57
N GLN A 131 2.60 -12.49 -3.67
CA GLN A 131 3.25 -13.78 -3.85
C GLN A 131 4.77 -13.64 -3.97
N ILE A 132 5.27 -12.64 -4.69
CA ILE A 132 6.72 -12.37 -4.75
C ILE A 132 7.28 -12.09 -3.35
N ILE A 133 6.61 -11.23 -2.57
CA ILE A 133 7.05 -10.94 -1.20
C ILE A 133 6.99 -12.21 -0.33
N MET A 134 5.94 -13.02 -0.49
CA MET A 134 5.81 -14.28 0.24
C MET A 134 6.98 -15.24 -0.04
N ASP A 135 7.30 -15.44 -1.31
CA ASP A 135 8.29 -16.42 -1.74
C ASP A 135 9.73 -15.96 -1.45
N THR A 136 9.98 -14.65 -1.55
CA THR A 136 11.34 -14.09 -1.43
C THR A 136 11.70 -13.61 -0.02
N ILE A 137 10.71 -13.18 0.78
CA ILE A 137 10.96 -12.58 2.10
C ILE A 137 10.25 -13.36 3.20
N SER A 138 8.93 -13.51 3.12
CA SER A 138 8.15 -14.06 4.24
C SER A 138 8.50 -15.52 4.53
N THR A 139 8.55 -16.37 3.51
CA THR A 139 8.83 -17.81 3.65
C THR A 139 10.25 -18.08 4.16
N PRO A 140 11.31 -17.49 3.59
CA PRO A 140 12.66 -17.66 4.13
C PRO A 140 12.78 -17.18 5.57
N LEU A 141 12.20 -16.03 5.91
CA LEU A 141 12.27 -15.49 7.27
C LEU A 141 11.55 -16.38 8.29
N ALA A 142 10.39 -16.92 7.92
CA ALA A 142 9.66 -17.88 8.76
C ALA A 142 10.47 -19.17 8.97
N SER A 143 11.15 -19.66 7.92
CA SER A 143 12.00 -20.85 8.01
C SER A 143 13.15 -20.64 9.01
N LEU A 144 13.79 -19.47 9.02
CA LEU A 144 14.84 -19.14 9.98
C LEU A 144 14.31 -19.08 11.41
N GLY A 145 13.09 -18.56 11.63
CA GLY A 145 12.45 -18.54 12.94
C GLY A 145 12.26 -19.94 13.54
N SER A 146 11.97 -20.93 12.68
CA SER A 146 11.84 -22.34 13.12
C SER A 146 13.18 -22.97 13.53
N VAL A 147 14.30 -22.53 12.94
CA VAL A 147 15.65 -23.02 13.27
C VAL A 147 16.12 -22.52 14.63
N VAL A 148 15.67 -21.33 15.06
CA VAL A 148 16.06 -20.70 16.34
C VAL A 148 15.14 -21.13 17.51
N GLY A 149 14.10 -21.93 17.25
CA GLY A 149 13.27 -22.55 18.29
C GLY A 149 12.28 -21.62 18.98
N TRP A 150 11.78 -20.60 18.27
CA TRP A 150 10.77 -19.65 18.81
C TRP A 150 9.33 -20.02 18.40
N ALA A 151 9.15 -21.21 17.83
CA ALA A 151 7.86 -21.74 17.36
C ALA A 151 7.29 -22.80 18.33
#